data_AF-A0A2K6FN34-F1
#
_entry.id   AF-A0A2K6FN34-F1
#
_cell.length_a   1.000
_cell.length_b   1.000
_cell.length_c   1.000
_cell.angle_alpha   90.00
_cell.angle_beta   90.00
_cell.angle_gamma   90.00
#
_symmetry.space_group_name_H-M   'P 1'
#
loop_
_entity.id
_entity.type
_entity.pdbx_description
1 polymer ?
#
loop_
_entity_poly.entity_id
_entity_poly.type
_entity_poly.pdbx_seq_one_letter_code
_entity_poly.pdbx_strand_id
1 'polypeptide(L)'
;PSLPTAPARLLHSSCSLEKMLQCSCSFHGVPTPSVQWWVGGALVGVNGTNGSPRVTSTMLGPWANSTIRLTEKPEMGTRLLCEGKNQNGTHTLSILLMSSSLVSQTFMKGLIQGVVYGAIAIALLFLCLLPLIVKHTRMKQAKKTAAIGAKKSIKVKASQEPKTSLKLKEPGKSTVAPEKQDK
;
A
#
# COMPACT_ATOMS: atom_id res chain seq x y z
N PRO A 1 -33.29 54.66 21.63
CA PRO A 1 -32.65 53.76 20.64
C PRO A 1 -32.28 52.41 21.29
N SER A 2 -32.83 51.30 20.81
CA SER A 2 -32.44 49.95 21.25
C SER A 2 -31.02 49.64 20.74
N LEU A 3 -30.15 49.14 21.62
CA LEU A 3 -28.82 48.68 21.23
C LEU A 3 -28.94 47.51 20.22
N PRO A 4 -28.07 47.43 19.20
CA PRO A 4 -28.07 46.31 18.26
C PRO A 4 -27.81 44.99 19.01
N THR A 5 -28.66 43.99 18.79
CA THR A 5 -28.47 42.65 19.37
C THR A 5 -28.17 41.63 18.29
N ALA A 6 -27.31 40.65 18.60
CA ALA A 6 -26.96 39.57 17.70
C ALA A 6 -26.80 38.24 18.47
N PRO A 7 -27.33 37.12 17.97
CA PRO A 7 -27.13 35.81 18.59
C PRO A 7 -25.65 35.40 18.54
N ALA A 8 -25.25 34.55 19.49
CA ALA A 8 -23.93 33.96 19.49
C ALA A 8 -23.67 33.20 18.17
N ARG A 9 -22.57 33.52 17.51
CA ARG A 9 -22.16 32.89 16.25
C ARG A 9 -20.69 32.52 16.31
N LEU A 10 -20.37 31.27 15.98
CA LEU A 10 -18.99 30.83 15.81
C LEU A 10 -18.38 31.52 14.58
N LEU A 11 -17.18 32.05 14.73
CA LEU A 11 -16.44 32.71 13.66
C LEU A 11 -15.19 31.93 13.25
N HIS A 12 -14.47 31.39 14.23
CA HIS A 12 -13.26 30.63 13.98
C HIS A 12 -13.13 29.47 14.94
N SER A 13 -12.58 28.37 14.45
CA SER A 13 -12.16 27.23 15.25
C SER A 13 -10.89 26.60 14.68
N SER A 14 -9.97 26.23 15.55
CA SER A 14 -8.75 25.51 15.17
C SER A 14 -8.35 24.51 16.25
N CYS A 15 -7.73 23.40 15.83
CA CYS A 15 -7.18 22.41 16.73
C CYS A 15 -5.80 21.97 16.23
N SER A 16 -4.85 21.85 17.15
CA SER A 16 -3.52 21.30 16.90
C SER A 16 -3.19 20.22 17.92
N LEU A 17 -2.46 19.21 17.48
CA LEU A 17 -1.98 18.12 18.32
C LEU A 17 -0.46 18.06 18.20
N GLU A 18 0.23 18.61 19.19
CA GLU A 18 1.69 18.47 19.34
C GLU A 18 1.98 17.58 20.56
N LYS A 19 2.53 18.14 21.65
CA LYS A 19 2.71 17.45 22.93
C LYS A 19 1.38 17.23 23.68
N MET A 20 0.45 18.15 23.47
CA MET A 20 -0.88 18.20 24.08
C MET A 20 -1.88 18.60 22.99
N LEU A 21 -3.14 18.21 23.14
CA LEU A 21 -4.19 18.72 22.26
C LEU A 21 -4.52 20.16 22.67
N GLN A 22 -4.51 21.07 21.70
CA GLN A 22 -4.97 22.45 21.90
C GLN A 22 -6.06 22.76 20.87
N CYS A 23 -7.21 23.22 21.34
CA CYS A 23 -8.31 23.66 20.49
C CYS A 23 -8.76 25.06 20.91
N SER A 24 -9.12 25.89 19.94
CA SER A 24 -9.61 27.25 20.15
C SER A 24 -10.93 27.45 19.41
N CYS A 25 -11.84 28.23 20.01
CA CYS A 25 -13.05 28.74 19.39
C CYS A 25 -13.16 30.24 19.62
N SER A 26 -13.61 30.94 18.59
CA SER A 26 -13.96 32.36 18.68
C SER A 26 -15.42 32.56 18.30
N PHE A 27 -16.15 33.24 19.17
CA PHE A 27 -17.54 33.60 18.98
C PHE A 27 -17.71 35.12 18.93
N HIS A 28 -18.71 35.54 18.18
CA HIS A 28 -19.22 36.90 18.19
C HIS A 28 -20.69 36.92 18.56
N GLY A 29 -21.09 37.92 19.33
CA GLY A 29 -22.49 38.13 19.71
C GLY A 29 -22.66 39.44 20.47
N VAL A 30 -23.87 39.98 20.45
CA VAL A 30 -24.23 41.18 21.22
C VAL A 30 -25.49 40.88 22.01
N PRO A 31 -25.42 40.77 23.35
CA PRO A 31 -24.23 40.88 24.21
C PRO A 31 -23.18 39.79 23.99
N THR A 32 -21.97 40.04 24.49
CA THR A 32 -20.80 39.15 24.35
C THR A 32 -21.13 37.73 24.83
N PRO A 33 -20.84 36.69 24.03
CA PRO A 33 -21.17 35.33 24.40
C PRO A 33 -20.24 34.77 25.48
N SER A 34 -20.79 33.97 26.39
CA SER A 34 -20.02 33.08 27.26
C SER A 34 -19.64 31.82 26.49
N VAL A 35 -18.43 31.28 26.71
CA VAL A 35 -17.95 30.07 26.06
C VAL A 35 -17.72 28.96 27.07
N GLN A 36 -18.25 27.77 26.79
CA GLN A 36 -18.11 26.56 27.61
C GLN A 36 -17.55 25.40 26.79
N TRP A 37 -16.81 24.52 27.47
CA TRP A 37 -16.21 23.34 26.85
C TRP A 37 -16.74 22.06 27.50
N TRP A 38 -16.99 21.04 26.68
CA TRP A 38 -17.35 19.71 27.13
C TRP A 38 -16.42 18.67 26.53
N VAL A 39 -15.95 17.72 27.34
CA VAL A 39 -15.13 16.58 26.89
C VAL A 39 -15.87 15.30 27.24
N GLY A 40 -16.16 14.48 26.24
CA GLY A 40 -16.91 13.23 26.45
C GLY A 40 -18.31 13.43 27.03
N GLY A 41 -18.90 14.62 26.85
CA GLY A 41 -20.21 14.98 27.43
C GLY A 41 -20.15 15.52 28.86
N ALA A 42 -18.97 15.68 29.46
CA ALA A 42 -18.80 16.31 30.77
C ALA A 42 -18.27 17.75 30.62
N LEU A 43 -18.84 18.69 31.38
CA LEU A 43 -18.43 20.09 31.39
C LEU A 43 -17.02 20.22 31.97
N VAL A 44 -16.17 20.99 31.30
CA VAL A 44 -14.80 21.26 31.75
C VAL A 44 -14.80 22.45 32.72
N GLY A 45 -14.27 22.25 33.92
CA GLY A 45 -14.08 23.31 34.90
C GLY A 45 -13.05 24.35 34.45
N VAL A 46 -13.24 25.62 34.84
CA VAL A 46 -12.37 26.75 34.45
C VAL A 46 -11.00 26.70 35.15
N ASN A 47 -10.89 26.02 36.29
CA ASN A 47 -9.64 25.89 37.06
C ASN A 47 -9.11 24.45 36.99
N GLY A 48 -8.07 24.24 36.19
CA GLY A 48 -7.43 22.94 36.09
C GLY A 48 -6.31 22.77 37.13
N THR A 49 -6.36 21.68 37.90
CA THR A 49 -5.18 21.13 38.61
C THR A 49 -4.24 20.44 37.61
N ASN A 50 -3.00 20.16 38.02
CA ASN A 50 -2.03 19.50 37.14
C ASN A 50 -2.58 18.14 36.66
N GLY A 51 -2.74 17.95 35.35
CA GLY A 51 -3.33 16.75 34.73
C GLY A 51 -4.76 16.95 34.18
N SER A 52 -5.52 17.91 34.71
CA SER A 52 -6.87 18.21 34.20
C SER A 52 -6.86 19.11 32.95
N PRO A 53 -7.94 19.10 32.13
CA PRO A 53 -8.10 20.03 31.03
C PRO A 53 -7.96 21.48 31.50
N ARG A 54 -7.18 22.28 30.77
CA ARG A 54 -7.00 23.71 31.08
C ARG A 54 -7.77 24.54 30.07
N VAL A 55 -8.63 25.44 30.57
CA VAL A 55 -9.38 26.37 29.74
C VAL A 55 -8.83 27.78 29.96
N THR A 56 -8.66 28.54 28.88
CA THR A 56 -8.27 29.94 28.90
C THR A 56 -9.25 30.71 28.04
N SER A 57 -9.95 31.67 28.63
CA SER A 57 -11.00 32.44 27.97
C SER A 57 -10.69 33.92 28.06
N THR A 58 -10.86 34.62 26.93
CA THR A 58 -10.64 36.05 26.79
C THR A 58 -11.87 36.67 26.14
N MET A 59 -12.40 37.74 26.74
CA MET A 59 -13.57 38.47 26.23
C MET A 59 -13.15 39.90 25.90
N LEU A 60 -13.44 40.35 24.68
CA LEU A 60 -13.09 41.68 24.17
C LEU A 60 -14.26 42.25 23.37
N GLY A 61 -14.99 43.20 23.95
CA GLY A 61 -16.20 43.75 23.31
C GLY A 61 -17.18 42.62 22.94
N PRO A 62 -17.76 42.60 21.72
CA PRO A 62 -18.70 41.55 21.29
C PRO A 62 -18.05 40.20 20.95
N TRP A 63 -16.76 40.02 21.24
CA TRP A 63 -15.98 38.83 20.91
C TRP A 63 -15.63 38.05 22.17
N ALA A 64 -15.75 36.73 22.08
CA ALA A 64 -15.26 35.80 23.10
C ALA A 64 -14.39 34.73 22.44
N ASN A 65 -13.17 34.58 22.92
CA ASN A 65 -12.24 33.54 22.49
C ASN A 65 -11.98 32.62 23.67
N SER A 66 -12.06 31.31 23.44
CA SER A 66 -11.70 30.31 24.43
C SER A 66 -10.80 29.26 23.83
N THR A 67 -9.79 28.86 24.58
CA THR A 67 -8.83 27.83 24.22
C THR A 67 -8.82 26.75 25.29
N ILE A 68 -8.98 25.50 24.90
CA ILE A 68 -8.81 24.34 25.77
C ILE A 68 -7.53 23.61 25.43
N ARG A 69 -6.82 23.15 26.48
CA ARG A 69 -5.60 22.35 26.39
C ARG A 69 -5.80 21.06 27.18
N LEU A 70 -5.67 19.92 26.52
CA LEU A 70 -5.74 18.59 27.14
C LEU A 70 -4.34 18.03 27.29
N THR A 71 -3.90 17.86 28.54
CA THR A 71 -2.59 17.32 28.89
C THR A 71 -2.47 15.84 28.49
N GLU A 72 -3.54 15.09 28.73
CA GLU A 72 -3.65 13.69 28.33
C GLU A 72 -4.29 13.57 26.96
N LYS A 73 -3.86 12.56 26.20
CA LYS A 73 -4.44 12.29 24.90
C LYS A 73 -5.85 11.71 25.11
N PRO A 74 -6.90 12.36 24.58
CA PRO A 74 -8.26 11.85 24.72
C PRO A 74 -8.42 10.52 23.98
N GLU A 75 -9.33 9.67 24.48
CA GLU A 75 -9.64 8.39 23.84
C GLU A 75 -10.15 8.57 22.40
N MET A 76 -9.92 7.57 21.57
CA MET A 76 -10.42 7.53 20.20
C MET A 76 -11.93 7.76 20.16
N GLY A 77 -12.38 8.71 19.35
CA GLY A 77 -13.80 9.00 19.21
C GLY A 77 -14.37 9.88 20.33
N THR A 78 -13.54 10.38 21.25
CA THR A 78 -13.98 11.38 22.24
C THR A 78 -14.51 12.62 21.51
N ARG A 79 -15.66 13.11 21.93
CA ARG A 79 -16.22 14.38 21.43
C ARG A 79 -15.78 15.53 22.31
N LEU A 80 -15.21 16.54 21.69
CA LEU A 80 -14.94 17.85 22.29
C LEU A 80 -16.01 18.82 21.79
N LEU A 81 -16.78 19.39 22.72
CA LEU A 81 -17.84 20.35 22.42
C LEU A 81 -17.39 21.74 22.85
N CYS A 82 -17.65 22.72 22.00
CA CYS A 82 -17.40 24.12 22.27
C CYS A 82 -18.69 24.90 22.06
N GLU A 83 -19.27 25.39 23.14
CA GLU A 83 -20.55 26.08 23.13
C GLU A 83 -20.37 27.56 23.41
N GLY A 84 -20.83 28.42 22.50
CA GLY A 84 -20.94 29.85 22.68
C GLY A 84 -22.40 30.23 22.89
N LYS A 85 -22.71 30.91 23.98
CA LYS A 85 -24.08 31.28 24.38
C LYS A 85 -24.19 32.74 24.77
N ASN A 86 -25.23 33.41 24.29
CA ASN A 86 -25.70 34.68 24.83
C ASN A 86 -27.22 34.64 24.99
N GLN A 87 -27.81 35.74 25.50
CA GLN A 87 -29.25 35.84 25.71
C GLN A 87 -30.10 35.73 24.42
N ASN A 88 -29.47 35.95 23.26
CA ASN A 88 -30.12 35.94 21.96
C ASN A 88 -30.00 34.59 21.24
N GLY A 89 -29.10 33.70 21.67
CA GLY A 89 -28.91 32.40 21.03
C GLY A 89 -27.70 31.63 21.51
N THR A 90 -27.63 30.37 21.08
CA THR A 90 -26.52 29.46 21.37
C THR A 90 -26.02 28.86 20.06
N HIS A 91 -24.70 28.71 19.94
CA HIS A 91 -24.06 28.05 18.82
C HIS A 91 -23.02 27.08 19.36
N THR A 92 -23.09 25.83 18.89
CA THR A 92 -22.26 24.74 19.39
C THR A 92 -21.45 24.13 18.27
N LEU A 93 -20.16 23.95 18.51
CA LEU A 93 -19.24 23.21 17.64
C LEU A 93 -18.89 21.87 18.29
N SER A 94 -19.03 20.78 17.53
CA SER A 94 -18.61 19.44 17.94
C SER A 94 -17.39 19.01 17.14
N ILE A 95 -16.30 18.72 17.83
CA ILE A 95 -15.03 18.23 17.27
C ILE A 95 -14.86 16.77 17.68
N LEU A 96 -14.78 15.88 16.70
CA LEU A 96 -14.56 14.45 16.94
C LEU A 96 -13.05 14.15 16.92
N LEU A 97 -12.53 13.68 18.04
CA LEU A 97 -11.11 13.41 18.20
C LEU A 97 -10.77 12.02 17.66
N MET A 98 -10.13 11.99 16.50
CA MET A 98 -9.56 10.78 15.92
C MET A 98 -8.05 10.80 16.16
N SER A 99 -7.52 9.82 16.89
CA SER A 99 -6.07 9.60 16.94
C SER A 99 -5.59 9.07 15.59
N SER A 100 -4.74 9.84 14.95
CA SER A 100 -3.98 9.42 13.77
C SER A 100 -2.87 8.42 14.11
N SER A 101 -2.49 8.28 15.39
CA SER A 101 -1.27 7.55 15.79
C SER A 101 -1.45 6.03 15.85
N LEU A 102 -2.60 5.52 16.28
CA LEU A 102 -2.80 4.07 16.45
C LEU A 102 -2.94 3.35 15.11
N VAL A 103 -3.78 3.89 14.22
CA VAL A 103 -3.96 3.34 12.86
C VAL A 103 -2.68 3.46 12.05
N SER A 104 -1.97 4.58 12.15
CA SER A 104 -0.74 4.78 11.38
C SER A 104 0.43 3.93 11.86
N GLN A 105 0.58 3.70 13.17
CA GLN A 105 1.69 2.87 13.66
C GLN A 105 1.54 1.39 13.31
N THR A 106 0.35 0.81 13.47
CA THR A 106 0.13 -0.61 13.13
C THR A 106 0.18 -0.81 11.62
N PHE A 107 -0.38 0.11 10.85
CA PHE A 107 -0.31 0.09 9.40
C PHE A 107 1.12 0.23 8.88
N MET A 108 1.91 1.17 9.39
CA MET A 108 3.31 1.33 8.98
C MET A 108 4.16 0.12 9.37
N LYS A 109 3.97 -0.45 10.57
CA LYS A 109 4.63 -1.70 10.95
C LYS A 109 4.27 -2.84 10.01
N GLY A 110 2.99 -3.01 9.69
CA GLY A 110 2.51 -4.02 8.74
C GLY A 110 3.08 -3.82 7.34
N LEU A 111 3.17 -2.58 6.86
CA LEU A 111 3.73 -2.24 5.56
C LEU A 111 5.23 -2.55 5.50
N ILE A 112 6.00 -2.12 6.49
CA ILE A 112 7.45 -2.41 6.57
C ILE A 112 7.67 -3.93 6.61
N GLN A 113 6.90 -4.63 7.44
CA GLN A 113 6.99 -6.08 7.56
C GLN A 113 6.66 -6.78 6.23
N GLY A 114 5.58 -6.36 5.55
CA GLY A 114 5.19 -6.88 4.25
C GLY A 114 6.26 -6.65 3.17
N VAL A 115 6.86 -5.46 3.13
CA VAL A 115 7.94 -5.12 2.18
C VAL A 115 9.17 -6.01 2.42
N VAL A 116 9.58 -6.20 3.68
CA VAL A 116 10.76 -7.01 4.03
C VAL A 116 10.54 -8.49 3.66
N TYR A 117 9.43 -9.09 4.09
CA TYR A 117 9.17 -10.50 3.77
C TYR A 117 8.93 -10.73 2.27
N GLY A 118 8.27 -9.77 1.60
CA GLY A 118 8.10 -9.80 0.15
C GLY A 118 9.44 -9.78 -0.59
N ALA A 119 10.35 -8.88 -0.19
CA ALA A 119 11.68 -8.80 -0.79
C ALA A 119 12.50 -10.08 -0.60
N ILE A 120 12.45 -10.68 0.60
CA ILE A 120 13.12 -11.96 0.90
C ILE A 120 12.55 -13.09 0.04
N ALA A 121 11.23 -13.21 -0.05
CA ALA A 121 10.59 -14.24 -0.86
C ALA A 121 10.95 -14.11 -2.35
N ILE A 122 10.93 -12.89 -2.88
CA ILE A 122 11.32 -12.60 -4.26
C ILE A 122 12.79 -12.95 -4.50
N ALA A 123 13.70 -12.56 -3.59
CA ALA A 123 15.12 -12.87 -3.70
C ALA A 123 15.38 -14.38 -3.71
N LEU A 124 14.72 -15.13 -2.82
CA LEU A 124 14.81 -16.59 -2.77
C LEU A 124 14.27 -17.26 -4.05
N LEU A 125 13.14 -16.78 -4.57
CA LEU A 125 12.59 -17.27 -5.84
C LEU A 125 13.57 -17.09 -7.00
N PHE A 126 14.19 -15.91 -7.12
CA PHE A 126 15.20 -15.68 -8.15
C PHE A 126 16.46 -16.55 -7.94
N LEU A 127 16.94 -16.67 -6.70
CA LEU A 127 18.07 -17.54 -6.35
C LEU A 127 17.80 -19.02 -6.70
N CYS A 128 16.57 -19.50 -6.55
CA CYS A 128 16.21 -20.87 -6.89
C CYS A 128 15.98 -21.08 -8.39
N LEU A 129 15.30 -20.15 -9.07
CA LEU A 129 14.87 -20.33 -10.45
C LEU A 129 16.00 -20.06 -11.46
N LEU A 130 16.85 -19.05 -11.24
CA LEU A 130 17.92 -18.70 -12.19
C LEU A 130 18.90 -19.88 -12.44
N PRO A 131 19.42 -20.59 -11.43
CA PRO A 131 20.30 -21.74 -11.65
C PRO A 131 19.59 -22.90 -12.36
N LEU A 132 18.31 -23.13 -12.06
CA LEU A 132 17.51 -24.19 -12.71
C LEU A 132 17.33 -23.89 -14.20
N ILE A 133 17.01 -22.64 -14.55
CA ILE A 133 16.87 -22.18 -15.94
C ILE A 133 18.22 -22.33 -16.67
N VAL A 134 19.33 -21.86 -16.08
CA VAL A 134 20.66 -21.98 -16.66
C VAL A 134 21.07 -23.45 -16.86
N LYS A 135 20.83 -24.31 -15.87
CA LYS A 135 21.13 -25.74 -15.97
C LYS A 135 20.31 -26.40 -17.09
N HIS A 136 19.04 -26.08 -17.18
CA HIS A 136 18.14 -26.63 -18.20
C HIS A 136 18.50 -26.16 -19.61
N THR A 137 18.83 -24.87 -19.79
CA THR A 137 19.29 -24.35 -21.09
C THR A 137 20.62 -24.97 -21.51
N ARG A 138 21.61 -25.07 -20.60
CA ARG A 138 22.89 -25.75 -20.87
C ARG A 138 22.71 -27.21 -21.26
N MET A 139 21.84 -27.95 -20.54
CA MET A 139 21.56 -29.35 -20.86
C MET A 139 20.88 -29.49 -22.23
N LYS A 140 19.94 -28.62 -22.57
CA LYS A 140 19.32 -28.58 -23.92
C LYS A 140 20.36 -28.32 -25.01
N GLN A 141 21.26 -27.37 -24.81
CA GLN A 141 22.31 -27.07 -25.78
C GLN A 141 23.28 -28.23 -25.95
N ALA A 142 23.73 -28.87 -24.87
CA ALA A 142 24.62 -30.03 -24.92
C ALA A 142 24.00 -31.20 -25.70
N LYS A 143 22.70 -31.49 -25.48
CA LYS A 143 21.97 -32.53 -26.23
C LYS A 143 21.86 -32.19 -27.71
N LYS A 144 21.61 -30.92 -28.07
CA LYS A 144 21.52 -30.47 -29.47
C LYS A 144 22.87 -30.58 -30.18
N THR A 145 23.96 -30.18 -29.53
CA THR A 145 25.32 -30.30 -30.06
C THR A 145 25.75 -31.76 -30.25
N ALA A 146 25.43 -32.64 -29.28
CA ALA A 146 25.71 -34.08 -29.40
C ALA A 146 24.93 -34.75 -30.54
N ALA A 147 23.66 -34.39 -30.74
CA ALA A 147 22.84 -34.90 -31.84
C ALA A 147 23.34 -34.43 -33.23
N ILE A 148 23.84 -33.19 -33.33
CA ILE A 148 24.45 -32.67 -34.56
C ILE A 148 25.79 -33.36 -34.84
N GLY A 149 26.61 -33.58 -33.81
CA GLY A 149 27.87 -34.33 -33.91
C GLY A 149 27.67 -35.78 -34.37
N ALA A 150 26.68 -36.48 -33.81
CA ALA A 150 26.31 -37.83 -34.21
C ALA A 150 25.80 -37.92 -35.66
N LYS A 151 25.02 -36.93 -36.11
CA LYS A 151 24.56 -36.88 -37.51
C LYS A 151 25.70 -36.59 -38.49
N LYS A 152 26.69 -35.74 -38.11
CA LYS A 152 27.89 -35.50 -38.92
C LYS A 152 28.78 -36.74 -39.00
N SER A 153 29.00 -37.46 -37.90
CA SER A 153 29.84 -38.67 -37.90
C SER A 153 29.21 -39.83 -38.67
N ILE A 154 27.88 -40.01 -38.60
CA ILE A 154 27.16 -40.98 -39.45
C ILE A 154 27.28 -40.61 -40.94
N LYS A 155 27.19 -39.32 -41.29
CA LYS A 155 27.35 -38.86 -42.69
C LYS A 155 28.77 -39.02 -43.22
N VAL A 156 29.80 -38.83 -42.39
CA VAL A 156 31.21 -39.08 -42.74
C VAL A 156 31.46 -40.58 -42.90
N LYS A 157 30.89 -41.42 -42.03
CA LYS A 157 31.03 -42.89 -42.08
C LYS A 157 30.32 -43.51 -43.28
N ALA A 158 29.18 -42.98 -43.70
CA ALA A 158 28.47 -43.40 -44.92
C ALA A 158 29.20 -42.99 -46.22
N SER A 159 30.07 -41.97 -46.17
CA SER A 159 30.87 -41.55 -47.32
C SER A 159 32.19 -42.32 -47.48
N GLN A 160 32.53 -43.22 -46.54
CA GLN A 160 33.82 -43.92 -46.47
C GLN A 160 33.75 -45.44 -46.74
N GLU A 161 32.62 -45.99 -47.23
CA GLU A 161 32.60 -47.42 -47.59
C GLU A 161 33.49 -47.70 -48.82
N PRO A 162 34.54 -48.54 -48.71
CA PRO A 162 35.38 -48.92 -49.84
C PRO A 162 34.76 -50.11 -50.59
N LYS A 163 34.52 -49.99 -51.90
CA LYS A 163 34.28 -51.14 -52.78
C LYS A 163 35.51 -51.41 -53.66
N THR A 164 36.37 -52.28 -53.16
CA THR A 164 37.32 -53.12 -53.94
C THR A 164 37.10 -54.53 -53.41
N SER A 165 36.95 -55.61 -54.18
CA SER A 165 37.38 -55.90 -55.54
C SER A 165 36.91 -57.33 -55.87
N LEU A 166 36.60 -57.64 -57.14
CA LEU A 166 37.18 -58.77 -57.89
C LEU A 166 36.42 -58.99 -59.21
N LYS A 167 37.13 -58.75 -60.31
CA LYS A 167 36.80 -59.20 -61.67
C LYS A 167 37.18 -60.69 -61.79
N LEU A 168 36.26 -61.50 -62.30
CA LEU A 168 36.58 -62.67 -63.13
C LEU A 168 35.59 -62.68 -64.32
N LYS A 169 36.09 -63.00 -65.51
CA LYS A 169 35.42 -62.80 -66.80
C LYS A 169 35.05 -64.15 -67.44
N GLU A 170 33.75 -64.28 -67.78
CA GLU A 170 33.08 -65.08 -68.85
C GLU A 170 33.16 -66.63 -68.88
N PRO A 171 32.31 -67.37 -69.65
CA PRO A 171 31.27 -66.99 -70.65
C PRO A 171 29.90 -67.76 -70.58
N GLY A 172 28.90 -67.36 -71.40
CA GLY A 172 27.99 -68.33 -72.08
C GLY A 172 26.49 -68.44 -71.72
N LYS A 173 25.65 -67.75 -72.51
CA LYS A 173 24.47 -68.21 -73.30
C LYS A 173 23.38 -69.15 -72.74
N SER A 174 22.12 -68.70 -72.89
CA SER A 174 20.89 -69.38 -73.41
C SER A 174 19.66 -69.12 -72.50
N THR A 175 18.70 -68.27 -72.88
CA THR A 175 17.41 -68.59 -73.57
C THR A 175 16.65 -69.71 -72.84
N VAL A 176 15.44 -69.50 -72.31
CA VAL A 176 14.14 -69.62 -73.00
C VAL A 176 13.01 -68.97 -72.14
N ALA A 177 12.20 -68.11 -72.77
CA ALA A 177 10.79 -67.82 -72.45
C ALA A 177 9.92 -68.77 -73.33
N PRO A 178 8.60 -69.04 -73.15
CA PRO A 178 7.58 -68.02 -72.84
C PRO A 178 6.33 -68.52 -72.07
N GLU A 179 5.47 -67.59 -71.63
CA GLU A 179 4.02 -67.81 -71.71
C GLU A 179 3.26 -66.48 -71.68
N LYS A 180 2.69 -66.09 -72.83
CA LYS A 180 1.54 -65.20 -72.93
C LYS A 180 0.70 -65.63 -74.12
N GLN A 181 -0.50 -66.14 -73.83
CA GLN A 181 -1.64 -66.17 -74.72
C GLN A 181 -2.24 -64.75 -74.79
N ASP A 182 -2.56 -64.27 -75.99
CA ASP A 182 -3.96 -64.15 -76.45
C ASP A 182 -4.06 -63.37 -77.77
N LYS A 183 -4.74 -64.01 -78.73
CA LYS A 183 -5.48 -63.51 -79.90
C LYS A 183 -4.73 -62.99 -81.13
#